data_AF-A0A318LY87-F1
#
_entry.id   AF-A0A318LY87-F1
#
_cell.length_a   1.000
_cell.length_b   1.000
_cell.length_c   1.000
_cell.angle_alpha   90.00
_cell.angle_beta   90.00
_cell.angle_gamma   90.00
#
_symmetry.space_group_name_H-M   'P 1'
#
loop_
_entity.id
_entity.type
_entity.pdbx_description
1 polymer ?
#
loop_
_entity_poly.entity_id
_entity_poly.type
_entity_poly.pdbx_seq_one_letter_code
_entity_poly.pdbx_strand_id
1 'polypeptide(L)'
;MSLGEERELVPLGAGFDFEKRGYSRAQVDEHLERLDADLKMLTSDRDAAISQAGDLARQLESARIEIDDLRGQVERLAQPPTTIEGLSERLQRMLRLAQEEANDTKARAEAEAGHIRAKAESDASAMRARYEQLLTELAERRREMEAEHRKVLADARAEAESITSTAKAERDRLDRESEQRRTQVEEDFEIAMATRRTESMRLLAEQEAASKAEAERRVREATEEAAAIRKEVAEEQTKAHAEIERRQRESVEDANRRKQNSINEANARVAEATDEANRRVREATEEANRRLAEATAKVESLRTLRGKIAEQVRAARAMLAEANEALEDGAAQTADAPATGDAGAGDVDESEAPTRRDLKATASVGSKPTRE
;
A
#
# COMPACT_ATOMS: atom_id res chain seq x y z
N MET A 1 -11.85 -126.85 -86.24
CA MET A 1 -13.08 -126.51 -85.50
C MET A 1 -14.20 -126.39 -86.51
N SER A 2 -15.29 -127.14 -86.30
CA SER A 2 -16.58 -127.11 -87.01
C SER A 2 -16.65 -126.40 -88.39
N LEU A 3 -16.51 -127.17 -89.48
CA LEU A 3 -17.25 -126.88 -90.71
C LEU A 3 -18.66 -127.42 -90.51
N GLY A 4 -19.44 -126.69 -89.72
CA GLY A 4 -20.79 -127.06 -89.29
C GLY A 4 -21.82 -126.75 -90.36
N GLU A 5 -22.63 -127.74 -90.67
CA GLU A 5 -23.67 -127.76 -91.68
C GLU A 5 -24.75 -126.70 -91.46
N GLU A 6 -24.60 -125.54 -92.08
CA GLU A 6 -25.76 -124.74 -92.53
C GLU A 6 -25.77 -124.76 -94.06
N ARG A 7 -26.24 -125.89 -94.61
CA ARG A 7 -26.85 -125.88 -95.95
C ARG A 7 -28.11 -125.05 -95.83
N GLU A 8 -27.97 -123.75 -96.05
CA GLU A 8 -29.08 -122.82 -96.16
C GLU A 8 -29.99 -123.35 -97.27
N LEU A 9 -31.07 -124.00 -96.84
CA LEU A 9 -32.06 -124.59 -97.70
C LEU A 9 -32.70 -123.43 -98.45
N VAL A 10 -32.32 -123.26 -99.72
CA VAL A 10 -33.01 -122.35 -100.65
C VAL A 10 -34.51 -122.57 -100.42
N PRO A 11 -35.25 -121.55 -99.96
CA PRO A 11 -36.64 -121.75 -99.59
C PRO A 11 -37.41 -122.08 -100.85
N LEU A 12 -37.67 -123.38 -101.04
CA LEU A 12 -38.57 -123.88 -102.07
C LEU A 12 -39.95 -123.33 -101.71
N GLY A 13 -40.27 -122.16 -102.27
CA GLY A 13 -41.53 -121.48 -102.09
C GLY A 13 -42.68 -122.43 -102.37
N ALA A 14 -43.80 -122.23 -101.66
CA ALA A 14 -44.99 -123.06 -101.83
C ALA A 14 -45.30 -123.24 -103.32
N GLY A 15 -45.45 -124.49 -103.75
CA GLY A 15 -45.56 -124.84 -105.16
C GLY A 15 -46.75 -124.15 -105.84
N PHE A 16 -46.64 -123.95 -107.15
CA PHE A 16 -47.61 -123.19 -107.95
C PHE A 16 -49.05 -123.72 -107.80
N ASP A 17 -50.01 -122.81 -107.73
CA ASP A 17 -51.44 -123.12 -107.73
C ASP A 17 -51.88 -123.71 -109.08
N PHE A 18 -52.93 -124.54 -109.09
CA PHE A 18 -53.45 -125.19 -110.30
C PHE A 18 -54.72 -124.53 -110.86
N GLU A 19 -54.69 -124.08 -112.11
CA GLU A 19 -55.85 -123.58 -112.84
C GLU A 19 -56.33 -124.56 -113.92
N LYS A 20 -57.46 -125.25 -113.67
CA LYS A 20 -58.31 -126.09 -114.56
C LYS A 20 -57.66 -127.17 -115.46
N ARG A 21 -56.34 -127.13 -115.70
CA ARG A 21 -55.55 -128.04 -116.54
C ARG A 21 -54.02 -127.85 -116.46
N GLY A 22 -53.49 -127.01 -115.58
CA GLY A 22 -52.04 -126.82 -115.38
C GLY A 22 -51.71 -125.91 -114.20
N TYR A 23 -50.42 -125.62 -113.98
CA TYR A 23 -49.97 -124.61 -113.01
C TYR A 23 -50.31 -123.19 -113.48
N SER A 24 -50.51 -122.27 -112.53
CA SER A 24 -50.75 -120.85 -112.77
C SER A 24 -49.55 -120.23 -113.50
N ARG A 25 -49.76 -119.88 -114.77
CA ARG A 25 -48.70 -119.32 -115.61
C ARG A 25 -48.08 -118.06 -115.00
N ALA A 26 -48.89 -117.19 -114.42
CA ALA A 26 -48.40 -115.95 -113.80
C ALA A 26 -47.42 -116.22 -112.63
N GLN A 27 -47.70 -117.23 -111.80
CA GLN A 27 -46.81 -117.60 -110.69
C GLN A 27 -45.52 -118.28 -111.18
N VAL A 28 -45.60 -119.08 -112.26
CA VAL A 28 -44.42 -119.69 -112.89
C VAL A 28 -43.53 -118.63 -113.52
N ASP A 29 -44.12 -117.68 -114.26
CA ASP A 29 -43.38 -116.58 -114.89
C ASP A 29 -42.71 -115.69 -113.80
N GLU A 30 -43.40 -115.34 -112.69
CA GLU A 30 -42.80 -114.61 -111.54
C GLU A 30 -41.65 -115.38 -110.87
N HIS A 31 -41.79 -116.71 -110.72
CA HIS A 31 -40.73 -117.52 -110.10
C HIS A 31 -39.51 -117.68 -111.01
N LEU A 32 -39.71 -117.79 -112.33
CA LEU A 32 -38.61 -117.78 -113.30
C LEU A 32 -37.90 -116.42 -113.33
N GLU A 33 -38.64 -115.31 -113.27
CA GLU A 33 -38.05 -113.96 -113.14
C GLU A 33 -37.24 -113.82 -111.84
N ARG A 34 -37.72 -114.37 -110.72
CA ARG A 34 -36.97 -114.42 -109.45
C ARG A 34 -35.70 -115.27 -109.57
N LEU A 35 -35.79 -116.49 -110.12
CA LEU A 35 -34.61 -117.34 -110.33
C LEU A 35 -33.57 -116.72 -111.27
N ASP A 36 -34.01 -116.04 -112.33
CA ASP A 36 -33.13 -115.30 -113.23
C ASP A 36 -32.47 -114.10 -112.54
N ALA A 37 -33.15 -113.46 -111.58
CA ALA A 37 -32.57 -112.40 -110.75
C ALA A 37 -31.55 -112.98 -109.76
N ASP A 38 -31.88 -114.08 -109.08
CA ASP A 38 -31.00 -114.78 -108.14
C ASP A 38 -29.74 -115.32 -108.84
N LEU A 39 -29.87 -115.89 -110.05
CA LEU A 39 -28.73 -116.32 -110.87
C LEU A 39 -27.84 -115.15 -111.30
N LYS A 40 -28.44 -114.00 -111.68
CA LYS A 40 -27.66 -112.78 -111.99
C LYS A 40 -26.91 -112.26 -110.77
N MET A 41 -27.54 -112.27 -109.60
CA MET A 41 -26.91 -111.89 -108.33
C MET A 41 -25.76 -112.83 -107.98
N LEU A 42 -25.97 -114.15 -107.97
CA LEU A 42 -24.91 -115.14 -107.72
C LEU A 42 -23.76 -115.07 -108.73
N THR A 43 -24.05 -114.74 -110.00
CA THR A 43 -23.01 -114.53 -111.02
C THR A 43 -22.20 -113.26 -110.71
N SER A 44 -22.86 -112.17 -110.35
CA SER A 44 -22.21 -110.92 -109.91
C SER A 44 -21.35 -111.15 -108.66
N ASP A 45 -21.86 -111.85 -107.65
CA ASP A 45 -21.16 -112.12 -106.40
C ASP A 45 -19.95 -113.04 -106.62
N ARG A 46 -20.09 -114.06 -107.48
CA ARG A 46 -18.97 -114.90 -107.93
C ARG A 46 -17.89 -114.06 -108.62
N ASP A 47 -18.27 -113.20 -109.55
CA ASP A 47 -17.32 -112.41 -110.34
C ASP A 47 -16.63 -111.34 -109.48
N ALA A 48 -17.35 -110.75 -108.51
CA ALA A 48 -16.77 -109.91 -107.47
C ALA A 48 -15.78 -110.67 -106.58
N ALA A 49 -16.12 -111.88 -106.13
CA ALA A 49 -15.23 -112.73 -105.33
C ALA A 49 -13.97 -113.16 -106.11
N ILE A 50 -14.11 -113.46 -107.41
CA ILE A 50 -12.97 -113.75 -108.30
C ILE A 50 -12.06 -112.52 -108.44
N SER A 51 -12.62 -111.32 -108.60
CA SER A 51 -11.83 -110.08 -108.62
C SER A 51 -11.08 -109.87 -107.30
N GLN A 52 -11.77 -109.99 -106.16
CA GLN A 52 -11.16 -109.83 -104.83
C GLN A 52 -10.06 -110.87 -104.58
N ALA A 53 -10.26 -112.13 -104.99
CA ALA A 53 -9.23 -113.15 -104.91
C ALA A 53 -8.01 -112.83 -105.78
N GLY A 54 -8.22 -112.28 -106.99
CA GLY A 54 -7.15 -111.80 -107.88
C GLY A 54 -6.41 -110.58 -107.34
N ASP A 55 -7.09 -109.69 -106.61
CA ASP A 55 -6.49 -108.53 -105.93
C ASP A 55 -5.64 -108.96 -104.74
N LEU A 56 -6.18 -109.84 -103.89
CA LEU A 56 -5.45 -110.41 -102.75
C LEU A 56 -4.24 -111.24 -103.18
N ALA A 57 -4.36 -112.01 -104.27
CA ALA A 57 -3.23 -112.74 -104.84
C ALA A 57 -2.10 -111.79 -105.30
N ARG A 58 -2.44 -110.65 -105.93
CA ARG A 58 -1.46 -109.62 -106.32
C ARG A 58 -0.81 -108.94 -105.11
N GLN A 59 -1.59 -108.62 -104.06
CA GLN A 59 -1.05 -108.06 -102.83
C GLN A 59 -0.12 -109.03 -102.10
N LEU A 60 -0.50 -110.31 -102.00
CA LEU A 60 0.35 -111.35 -101.42
C LEU A 60 1.66 -111.53 -102.18
N GLU A 61 1.64 -111.48 -103.51
CA GLU A 61 2.86 -111.62 -104.30
C GLU A 61 3.74 -110.37 -104.18
N SER A 62 3.17 -109.17 -104.17
CA SER A 62 3.92 -107.92 -103.89
C SER A 62 4.58 -107.96 -102.51
N ALA A 63 3.87 -108.41 -101.48
CA ALA A 63 4.41 -108.54 -100.12
C ALA A 63 5.47 -109.64 -100.01
N ARG A 64 5.36 -110.74 -100.78
CA ARG A 64 6.40 -111.78 -100.85
C ARG A 64 7.69 -111.25 -101.48
N ILE A 65 7.58 -110.56 -102.60
CA ILE A 65 8.72 -109.92 -103.27
C ILE A 65 9.41 -108.94 -102.30
N GLU A 66 8.64 -108.07 -101.63
CA GLU A 66 9.18 -107.14 -100.64
C GLU A 66 9.85 -107.86 -99.44
N ILE A 67 9.26 -108.94 -98.93
CA ILE A 67 9.85 -109.75 -97.86
C ILE A 67 11.16 -110.41 -98.31
N ASP A 68 11.22 -110.94 -99.54
CA ASP A 68 12.43 -111.60 -100.04
C ASP A 68 13.53 -110.58 -100.42
N ASP A 69 13.17 -109.39 -100.90
CA ASP A 69 14.10 -108.26 -101.06
C ASP A 69 14.65 -107.78 -99.71
N LEU A 70 13.81 -107.65 -98.68
CA LEU A 70 14.23 -107.28 -97.33
C LEU A 70 15.11 -108.37 -96.69
N ARG A 71 14.78 -109.66 -96.88
CA ARG A 71 15.63 -110.78 -96.46
C ARG A 71 16.98 -110.76 -97.17
N GLY A 72 16.99 -110.52 -98.48
CA GLY A 72 18.22 -110.38 -99.26
C GLY A 72 19.09 -109.21 -98.79
N GLN A 73 18.48 -108.08 -98.40
CA GLN A 73 19.19 -106.96 -97.77
C GLN A 73 19.75 -107.35 -96.39
N VAL A 74 18.96 -108.02 -95.54
CA VAL A 74 19.41 -108.47 -94.21
C VAL A 74 20.57 -109.44 -94.32
N GLU A 75 20.51 -110.43 -95.22
CA GLU A 75 21.59 -111.39 -95.44
C GLU A 75 22.90 -110.69 -95.89
N ARG A 76 22.80 -109.73 -96.83
CA ARG A 76 23.95 -108.91 -97.26
C ARG A 76 24.54 -108.05 -96.13
N LEU A 77 23.73 -107.60 -95.18
CA LEU A 77 24.17 -106.80 -94.03
C LEU A 77 24.68 -107.67 -92.85
N ALA A 78 24.24 -108.93 -92.77
CA ALA A 78 24.65 -109.90 -91.75
C ALA A 78 25.99 -110.57 -92.09
N GLN A 79 26.29 -110.77 -93.38
CA GLN A 79 27.58 -111.31 -93.82
C GLN A 79 28.74 -110.31 -93.55
N PRO A 80 29.96 -110.78 -93.25
CA PRO A 80 31.12 -109.90 -93.15
C PRO A 80 31.35 -109.15 -94.47
N PRO A 81 31.62 -107.83 -94.45
CA PRO A 81 31.70 -107.02 -95.66
C PRO A 81 32.95 -107.37 -96.49
N THR A 82 32.77 -108.26 -97.46
CA THR A 82 33.79 -108.64 -98.45
C THR A 82 33.80 -107.75 -99.69
N THR A 83 32.83 -106.84 -99.81
CA THR A 83 32.69 -105.86 -100.91
C THR A 83 32.64 -104.42 -100.39
N ILE A 84 33.14 -103.48 -101.21
CA ILE A 84 33.22 -102.05 -100.87
C ILE A 84 31.81 -101.44 -100.73
N GLU A 85 30.86 -101.88 -101.55
CA GLU A 85 29.47 -101.40 -101.54
C GLU A 85 28.76 -101.72 -100.21
N GLY A 86 28.88 -102.96 -99.71
CA GLY A 86 28.29 -103.37 -98.43
C GLY A 86 28.89 -102.63 -97.22
N LEU A 87 30.18 -102.28 -97.28
CA LEU A 87 30.81 -101.39 -96.29
C LEU A 87 30.19 -99.98 -96.34
N SER A 88 29.97 -99.44 -97.54
CA SER A 88 29.38 -98.10 -97.73
C SER A 88 27.92 -98.02 -97.25
N GLU A 89 27.09 -99.01 -97.55
CA GLU A 89 25.69 -99.05 -97.11
C GLU A 89 25.60 -99.15 -95.57
N ARG A 90 26.44 -100.01 -94.95
CA ARG A 90 26.51 -100.11 -93.49
C ARG A 90 26.99 -98.82 -92.83
N LEU A 91 27.99 -98.14 -93.42
CA LEU A 91 28.44 -96.82 -92.94
C LEU A 91 27.32 -95.77 -93.04
N GLN A 92 26.56 -95.74 -94.14
CA GLN A 92 25.42 -94.83 -94.29
C GLN A 92 24.32 -95.11 -93.25
N ARG A 93 23.98 -96.39 -93.01
CA ARG A 93 23.00 -96.77 -91.98
C ARG A 93 23.50 -96.44 -90.56
N MET A 94 24.79 -96.66 -90.25
CA MET A 94 25.37 -96.27 -88.95
C MET A 94 25.42 -94.75 -88.77
N LEU A 95 25.75 -93.98 -89.81
CA LEU A 95 25.71 -92.51 -89.76
C LEU A 95 24.27 -91.99 -89.56
N ARG A 96 23.29 -92.61 -90.21
CA ARG A 96 21.87 -92.28 -90.01
C ARG A 96 21.42 -92.58 -88.58
N LEU A 97 21.71 -93.77 -88.04
CA LEU A 97 21.40 -94.12 -86.66
C LEU A 97 22.12 -93.21 -85.65
N ALA A 98 23.38 -92.86 -85.90
CA ALA A 98 24.12 -91.90 -85.07
C ALA A 98 23.52 -90.48 -85.14
N GLN A 99 23.00 -90.07 -86.29
CA GLN A 99 22.30 -88.79 -86.44
C GLN A 99 20.92 -88.79 -85.77
N GLU A 100 20.20 -89.91 -85.82
CA GLU A 100 18.94 -90.12 -85.10
C GLU A 100 19.19 -90.10 -83.57
N GLU A 101 20.16 -90.86 -83.06
CA GLU A 101 20.56 -90.82 -81.63
C GLU A 101 21.09 -89.43 -81.20
N ALA A 102 21.83 -88.73 -82.06
CA ALA A 102 22.29 -87.36 -81.79
C ALA A 102 21.14 -86.33 -81.77
N ASN A 103 20.03 -86.59 -82.46
CA ASN A 103 18.84 -85.76 -82.39
C ASN A 103 18.00 -86.10 -81.15
N ASP A 104 17.87 -87.39 -80.82
CA ASP A 104 17.20 -87.87 -79.62
C ASP A 104 17.86 -87.36 -78.33
N THR A 105 19.19 -87.44 -78.25
CA THR A 105 19.95 -86.93 -77.10
C THR A 105 19.82 -85.41 -76.96
N LYS A 106 19.80 -84.65 -78.07
CA LYS A 106 19.50 -83.21 -78.06
C LYS A 106 18.07 -82.94 -77.59
N ALA A 107 17.08 -83.64 -78.12
CA ALA A 107 15.67 -83.47 -77.73
C ALA A 107 15.44 -83.74 -76.25
N ARG A 108 16.08 -84.79 -75.69
CA ARG A 108 16.07 -85.07 -74.24
C ARG A 108 16.74 -83.95 -73.44
N ALA A 109 17.93 -83.51 -73.85
CA ALA A 109 18.65 -82.42 -73.18
C ALA A 109 17.90 -81.06 -73.23
N GLU A 110 17.23 -80.76 -74.34
CA GLU A 110 16.39 -79.57 -74.51
C GLU A 110 15.13 -79.65 -73.65
N ALA A 111 14.48 -80.82 -73.56
CA ALA A 111 13.34 -81.04 -72.66
C ALA A 111 13.75 -80.92 -71.19
N GLU A 112 14.86 -81.53 -70.78
CA GLU A 112 15.41 -81.41 -69.41
C GLU A 112 15.79 -79.96 -69.08
N ALA A 113 16.46 -79.25 -69.99
CA ALA A 113 16.78 -77.83 -69.83
C ALA A 113 15.50 -76.97 -69.74
N GLY A 114 14.47 -77.31 -70.52
CA GLY A 114 13.14 -76.68 -70.44
C GLY A 114 12.49 -76.89 -69.08
N HIS A 115 12.48 -78.12 -68.56
CA HIS A 115 11.96 -78.43 -67.22
C HIS A 115 12.71 -77.72 -66.11
N ILE A 116 14.05 -77.65 -66.18
CA ILE A 116 14.88 -76.94 -65.20
C ILE A 116 14.58 -75.43 -65.22
N ARG A 117 14.47 -74.82 -66.41
CA ARG A 117 14.11 -73.39 -66.56
C ARG A 117 12.71 -73.12 -66.03
N ALA A 118 11.70 -73.88 -66.45
CA ALA A 118 10.32 -73.71 -66.02
C ALA A 118 10.18 -73.85 -64.49
N LYS A 119 10.91 -74.81 -63.88
CA LYS A 119 10.95 -74.94 -62.41
C LYS A 119 11.62 -73.72 -61.75
N ALA A 120 12.78 -73.29 -62.25
CA ALA A 120 13.47 -72.12 -61.69
C ALA A 120 12.67 -70.82 -61.82
N GLU A 121 11.93 -70.64 -62.93
CA GLU A 121 11.02 -69.51 -63.14
C GLU A 121 9.79 -69.59 -62.22
N SER A 122 9.22 -70.77 -62.04
CA SER A 122 8.14 -71.01 -61.07
C SER A 122 8.61 -70.69 -59.64
N ASP A 123 9.74 -71.23 -59.21
CA ASP A 123 10.30 -70.99 -57.87
C ASP A 123 10.65 -69.50 -57.67
N ALA A 124 11.22 -68.84 -58.68
CA ALA A 124 11.51 -67.40 -58.63
C ALA A 124 10.24 -66.53 -58.57
N SER A 125 9.18 -66.89 -59.30
CA SER A 125 7.90 -66.17 -59.25
C SER A 125 7.19 -66.36 -57.90
N ALA A 126 7.21 -67.58 -57.34
CA ALA A 126 6.69 -67.86 -56.01
C ALA A 126 7.44 -67.09 -54.91
N MET A 127 8.76 -66.97 -55.01
CA MET A 127 9.56 -66.15 -54.09
C MET A 127 9.23 -64.66 -54.22
N ARG A 128 9.12 -64.12 -55.43
CA ARG A 128 8.72 -62.72 -55.66
C ARG A 128 7.35 -62.41 -55.05
N ALA A 129 6.34 -63.25 -55.32
CA ALA A 129 5.00 -63.08 -54.76
C ALA A 129 4.99 -63.08 -53.22
N ARG A 130 5.79 -63.95 -52.58
CA ARG A 130 5.97 -63.95 -51.11
C ARG A 130 6.63 -62.67 -50.59
N TYR A 131 7.66 -62.17 -51.28
CA TYR A 131 8.31 -60.90 -50.89
C TYR A 131 7.38 -59.70 -51.08
N GLU A 132 6.58 -59.66 -52.15
CA GLU A 132 5.57 -58.62 -52.37
C GLU A 132 4.53 -58.64 -51.24
N GLN A 133 4.02 -59.82 -50.86
CA GLN A 133 3.10 -59.99 -49.72
C GLN A 133 3.71 -59.49 -48.40
N LEU A 134 4.95 -59.89 -48.08
CA LEU A 134 5.65 -59.42 -46.88
C LEU A 134 5.91 -57.91 -46.90
N LEU A 135 6.19 -57.32 -48.06
CA LEU A 135 6.37 -55.87 -48.20
C LEU A 135 5.04 -55.12 -48.02
N THR A 136 3.92 -55.66 -48.51
CA THR A 136 2.59 -55.08 -48.25
C THR A 136 2.21 -55.16 -46.78
N GLU A 137 2.40 -56.32 -46.12
CA GLU A 137 2.12 -56.50 -44.69
C GLU A 137 2.98 -55.56 -43.82
N LEU A 138 4.28 -55.43 -44.12
CA LEU A 138 5.16 -54.48 -43.42
C LEU A 138 4.78 -53.02 -43.67
N ALA A 139 4.28 -52.68 -44.87
CA ALA A 139 3.81 -51.32 -45.17
C ALA A 139 2.50 -50.99 -44.45
N GLU A 140 1.57 -51.94 -44.37
CA GLU A 140 0.33 -51.82 -43.59
C GLU A 140 0.63 -51.71 -42.10
N ARG A 141 1.46 -52.61 -41.55
CA ARG A 141 1.83 -52.57 -40.13
C ARG A 141 2.55 -51.28 -39.75
N ARG A 142 3.39 -50.71 -40.65
CA ARG A 142 3.97 -49.37 -40.44
C ARG A 142 2.90 -48.27 -40.40
N ARG A 143 1.95 -48.27 -41.34
CA ARG A 143 0.84 -47.29 -41.36
C ARG A 143 -0.02 -47.36 -40.10
N GLU A 144 -0.33 -48.57 -39.62
CA GLU A 144 -1.03 -48.78 -38.35
C GLU A 144 -0.25 -48.19 -37.18
N MET A 145 1.01 -48.60 -37.00
CA MET A 145 1.87 -48.10 -35.91
C MET A 145 2.06 -46.57 -35.96
N GLU A 146 2.19 -45.99 -37.15
CA GLU A 146 2.25 -44.53 -37.34
C GLU A 146 0.93 -43.83 -37.03
N ALA A 147 -0.22 -44.46 -37.29
CA ALA A 147 -1.54 -43.92 -36.97
C ALA A 147 -1.82 -43.99 -35.47
N GLU A 148 -1.50 -45.12 -34.84
CA GLU A 148 -1.55 -45.30 -33.38
C GLU A 148 -0.62 -44.29 -32.68
N HIS A 149 0.64 -44.17 -33.14
CA HIS A 149 1.59 -43.22 -32.57
C HIS A 149 1.13 -41.76 -32.74
N ARG A 150 0.62 -41.39 -33.93
CA ARG A 150 0.03 -40.06 -34.16
C ARG A 150 -1.18 -39.81 -33.25
N LYS A 151 -2.03 -40.81 -33.03
CA LYS A 151 -3.17 -40.71 -32.13
C LYS A 151 -2.71 -40.52 -30.68
N VAL A 152 -1.81 -41.36 -30.17
CA VAL A 152 -1.26 -41.22 -28.80
C VAL A 152 -0.59 -39.86 -28.60
N LEU A 153 0.15 -39.35 -29.59
CA LEU A 153 0.73 -38.00 -29.52
C LEU A 153 -0.33 -36.88 -29.57
N ALA A 154 -1.43 -37.06 -30.29
CA ALA A 154 -2.52 -36.09 -30.32
C ALA A 154 -3.29 -36.08 -28.99
N ASP A 155 -3.65 -37.27 -28.49
CA ASP A 155 -4.35 -37.46 -27.22
C ASP A 155 -3.51 -36.90 -26.05
N ALA A 156 -2.21 -37.23 -25.98
CA ALA A 156 -1.30 -36.72 -24.94
C ALA A 156 -1.08 -35.20 -25.02
N ARG A 157 -1.11 -34.60 -26.22
CA ARG A 157 -1.05 -33.14 -26.39
C ARG A 157 -2.35 -32.47 -25.92
N ALA A 158 -3.51 -33.02 -26.28
CA ALA A 158 -4.81 -32.52 -25.84
C ALA A 158 -4.98 -32.63 -24.32
N GLU A 159 -4.52 -33.73 -23.72
CA GLU A 159 -4.50 -33.90 -22.26
C GLU A 159 -3.55 -32.89 -21.59
N ALA A 160 -2.33 -32.68 -22.10
CA ALA A 160 -1.42 -31.67 -21.59
C ALA A 160 -1.98 -30.23 -21.72
N GLU A 161 -2.66 -29.91 -22.81
CA GLU A 161 -3.35 -28.63 -23.00
C GLU A 161 -4.54 -28.47 -22.04
N SER A 162 -5.32 -29.53 -21.80
CA SER A 162 -6.40 -29.56 -20.80
C SER A 162 -5.88 -29.35 -19.37
N ILE A 163 -4.81 -30.05 -18.99
CA ILE A 163 -4.19 -29.90 -17.66
C ILE A 163 -3.63 -28.48 -17.48
N THR A 164 -2.88 -27.96 -18.47
CA THR A 164 -2.25 -26.64 -18.37
C THR A 164 -3.27 -25.49 -18.40
N SER A 165 -4.33 -25.60 -19.21
CA SER A 165 -5.42 -24.62 -19.23
C SER A 165 -6.25 -24.64 -17.93
N THR A 166 -6.56 -25.82 -17.40
CA THR A 166 -7.27 -25.97 -16.11
C THR A 166 -6.43 -25.43 -14.94
N ALA A 167 -5.14 -25.79 -14.87
CA ALA A 167 -4.23 -25.30 -13.84
C ALA A 167 -4.05 -23.77 -13.91
N LYS A 168 -3.99 -23.20 -15.12
CA LYS A 168 -3.97 -21.75 -15.31
C LYS A 168 -5.28 -21.10 -14.85
N ALA A 169 -6.44 -21.66 -15.20
CA ALA A 169 -7.73 -21.12 -14.81
C ALA A 169 -7.94 -21.11 -13.28
N GLU A 170 -7.54 -22.19 -12.59
CA GLU A 170 -7.58 -22.25 -11.13
C GLU A 170 -6.56 -21.33 -10.47
N ARG A 171 -5.34 -21.21 -11.00
CA ARG A 171 -4.37 -20.19 -10.54
C ARG A 171 -4.95 -18.79 -10.68
N ASP A 172 -5.40 -18.42 -11.87
CA ASP A 172 -5.94 -17.08 -12.15
C ASP A 172 -7.18 -16.78 -11.28
N ARG A 173 -7.93 -17.82 -10.85
CA ARG A 173 -9.04 -17.72 -9.90
C ARG A 173 -8.56 -17.47 -8.47
N LEU A 174 -7.59 -18.25 -7.99
CA LEU A 174 -7.00 -18.11 -6.65
C LEU A 174 -6.26 -16.78 -6.48
N ASP A 175 -5.62 -16.29 -7.54
CA ASP A 175 -4.99 -14.96 -7.58
C ASP A 175 -6.05 -13.87 -7.38
N ARG A 176 -7.14 -13.90 -8.17
CA ARG A 176 -8.29 -12.97 -8.02
C ARG A 176 -8.94 -13.04 -6.64
N GLU A 177 -9.13 -14.23 -6.09
CA GLU A 177 -9.69 -14.43 -4.73
C GLU A 177 -8.74 -13.89 -3.65
N SER A 178 -7.43 -14.00 -3.85
CA SER A 178 -6.40 -13.49 -2.94
C SER A 178 -6.26 -11.97 -3.01
N GLU A 179 -6.36 -11.39 -4.21
CA GLU A 179 -6.41 -9.94 -4.42
C GLU A 179 -7.65 -9.34 -3.75
N GLN A 180 -8.84 -9.91 -3.98
CA GLN A 180 -10.08 -9.49 -3.32
C GLN A 180 -9.98 -9.53 -1.80
N ARG A 181 -9.40 -10.60 -1.23
CA ARG A 181 -9.15 -10.70 0.21
C ARG A 181 -8.16 -9.65 0.71
N ARG A 182 -7.10 -9.33 -0.04
CA ARG A 182 -6.15 -8.28 0.32
C ARG A 182 -6.82 -6.91 0.33
N THR A 183 -7.54 -6.56 -0.73
CA THR A 183 -8.29 -5.30 -0.81
C THR A 183 -9.30 -5.19 0.32
N GLN A 184 -10.07 -6.24 0.60
CA GLN A 184 -11.03 -6.24 1.73
C GLN A 184 -10.33 -6.02 3.08
N VAL A 185 -9.21 -6.69 3.34
CA VAL A 185 -8.44 -6.52 4.58
C VAL A 185 -7.80 -5.12 4.66
N GLU A 186 -7.36 -4.56 3.54
CA GLU A 186 -6.83 -3.19 3.45
C GLU A 186 -7.92 -2.14 3.72
N GLU A 187 -9.12 -2.31 3.14
CA GLU A 187 -10.30 -1.48 3.38
C GLU A 187 -10.76 -1.55 4.85
N ASP A 188 -10.95 -2.77 5.39
CA ASP A 188 -11.34 -2.98 6.79
C ASP A 188 -10.30 -2.38 7.76
N PHE A 189 -9.00 -2.53 7.44
CA PHE A 189 -7.92 -1.94 8.24
C PHE A 189 -7.91 -0.41 8.14
N GLU A 190 -8.11 0.18 6.96
CA GLU A 190 -8.20 1.63 6.81
C GLU A 190 -9.40 2.21 7.57
N ILE A 191 -10.57 1.56 7.49
CA ILE A 191 -11.78 1.95 8.24
C ILE A 191 -11.52 1.86 9.76
N ALA A 192 -10.95 0.76 10.24
CA ALA A 192 -10.63 0.59 11.66
C ALA A 192 -9.60 1.63 12.15
N MET A 193 -8.57 1.91 11.35
CA MET A 193 -7.54 2.90 11.67
C MET A 193 -8.03 4.35 11.52
N ALA A 194 -8.97 4.64 10.62
CA ALA A 194 -9.66 5.91 10.54
C ALA A 194 -10.52 6.14 11.79
N THR A 195 -11.35 5.14 12.16
CA THR A 195 -12.19 5.17 13.35
C THR A 195 -11.35 5.41 14.61
N ARG A 196 -10.31 4.59 14.84
CA ARG A 196 -9.41 4.74 16.00
C ARG A 196 -8.66 6.07 16.01
N ARG A 197 -8.28 6.62 14.83
CA ARG A 197 -7.72 7.99 14.74
C ARG A 197 -8.75 9.04 15.15
N THR A 198 -10.00 8.95 14.68
CA THR A 198 -11.05 9.90 15.05
C THR A 198 -11.41 9.84 16.53
N GLU A 199 -11.48 8.65 17.12
CA GLU A 199 -11.70 8.47 18.56
C GLU A 199 -10.53 9.03 19.38
N SER A 200 -9.28 8.75 18.98
CA SER A 200 -8.09 9.29 19.64
C SER A 200 -8.02 10.83 19.57
N MET A 201 -8.26 11.42 18.39
CA MET A 201 -8.33 12.88 18.23
C MET A 201 -9.46 13.49 19.05
N ARG A 202 -10.61 12.82 19.13
CA ARG A 202 -11.74 13.25 19.97
C ARG A 202 -11.38 13.21 21.46
N LEU A 203 -10.77 12.14 21.95
CA LEU A 203 -10.34 12.02 23.34
C LEU A 203 -9.28 13.08 23.69
N LEU A 204 -8.33 13.36 22.79
CA LEU A 204 -7.36 14.45 22.97
C LEU A 204 -8.06 15.81 23.02
N ALA A 205 -8.99 16.10 22.11
CA ALA A 205 -9.77 17.34 22.11
C ALA A 205 -10.64 17.49 23.37
N GLU A 206 -11.24 16.40 23.87
CA GLU A 206 -12.00 16.39 25.13
C GLU A 206 -11.07 16.62 26.34
N GLN A 207 -9.86 16.04 26.37
CA GLN A 207 -8.84 16.29 27.39
C GLN A 207 -8.29 17.73 27.36
N GLU A 208 -8.02 18.28 26.17
CA GLU A 208 -7.59 19.66 26.00
C GLU A 208 -8.68 20.65 26.43
N ALA A 209 -9.93 20.40 26.03
CA ALA A 209 -11.08 21.21 26.42
C ALA A 209 -11.31 21.17 27.95
N ALA A 210 -11.23 19.99 28.56
CA ALA A 210 -11.34 19.84 30.02
C ALA A 210 -10.19 20.57 30.74
N SER A 211 -8.94 20.36 30.31
CA SER A 211 -7.76 21.01 30.88
C SER A 211 -7.83 22.53 30.77
N LYS A 212 -8.29 23.04 29.63
CA LYS A 212 -8.51 24.47 29.40
C LYS A 212 -9.64 25.02 30.28
N ALA A 213 -10.77 24.33 30.37
CA ALA A 213 -11.89 24.73 31.23
C ALA A 213 -11.49 24.75 32.71
N GLU A 214 -10.66 23.80 33.16
CA GLU A 214 -10.10 23.82 34.51
C GLU A 214 -9.09 24.97 34.72
N ALA A 215 -8.24 25.26 33.74
CA ALA A 215 -7.30 26.38 33.82
C ALA A 215 -8.06 27.71 33.90
N GLU A 216 -9.09 27.90 33.05
CA GLU A 216 -9.99 29.05 33.10
C GLU A 216 -10.79 29.12 34.41
N ARG A 217 -11.12 27.99 35.03
CA ARG A 217 -11.74 27.94 36.37
C ARG A 217 -10.76 28.41 37.44
N ARG A 218 -9.56 27.82 37.51
CA ARG A 218 -8.51 28.20 38.49
C ARG A 218 -8.08 29.66 38.34
N VAL A 219 -7.99 30.18 37.11
CA VAL A 219 -7.70 31.59 36.86
C VAL A 219 -8.84 32.47 37.36
N ARG A 220 -10.11 32.13 37.10
CA ARG A 220 -11.27 32.87 37.65
C ARG A 220 -11.27 32.88 39.18
N GLU A 221 -11.21 31.70 39.79
CA GLU A 221 -11.12 31.52 41.26
C GLU A 221 -9.99 32.38 41.85
N ALA A 222 -8.77 32.28 41.32
CA ALA A 222 -7.63 33.09 41.78
C ALA A 222 -7.81 34.60 41.53
N THR A 223 -8.47 35.02 40.44
CA THR A 223 -8.76 36.45 40.20
C THR A 223 -9.85 37.00 41.12
N GLU A 224 -10.83 36.17 41.49
CA GLU A 224 -11.90 36.49 42.44
C GLU A 224 -11.35 36.55 43.86
N GLU A 225 -10.55 35.57 44.29
CA GLU A 225 -9.81 35.60 45.56
C GLU A 225 -8.88 36.81 45.63
N ALA A 226 -8.09 37.08 44.59
CA ALA A 226 -7.22 38.25 44.57
C ALA A 226 -8.02 39.57 44.54
N ALA A 227 -9.24 39.59 43.99
CA ALA A 227 -10.14 40.75 44.08
C ALA A 227 -10.74 40.90 45.49
N ALA A 228 -11.10 39.80 46.15
CA ALA A 228 -11.56 39.80 47.54
C ALA A 228 -10.45 40.27 48.50
N ILE A 229 -9.23 39.75 48.37
CA ILE A 229 -8.06 40.19 49.14
C ILE A 229 -7.76 41.67 48.88
N ARG A 230 -7.76 42.11 47.61
CA ARG A 230 -7.57 43.55 47.30
C ARG A 230 -8.67 44.43 47.92
N LYS A 231 -9.92 43.94 47.95
CA LYS A 231 -11.03 44.65 48.59
C LYS A 231 -10.87 44.70 50.11
N GLU A 232 -10.54 43.58 50.76
CA GLU A 232 -10.29 43.50 52.20
C GLU A 232 -9.09 44.39 52.61
N VAL A 233 -7.98 44.34 51.86
CA VAL A 233 -6.82 45.23 52.07
C VAL A 233 -7.19 46.69 51.85
N ALA A 234 -8.05 47.02 50.88
CA ALA A 234 -8.53 48.39 50.70
C ALA A 234 -9.45 48.83 51.86
N GLU A 235 -10.34 47.96 52.34
CA GLU A 235 -11.17 48.21 53.52
C GLU A 235 -10.32 48.41 54.79
N GLU A 236 -9.33 47.55 55.04
CA GLU A 236 -8.37 47.74 56.14
C GLU A 236 -7.49 48.98 55.97
N GLN A 237 -7.05 49.31 54.75
CA GLN A 237 -6.33 50.56 54.48
C GLN A 237 -7.22 51.78 54.75
N THR A 238 -8.50 51.78 54.38
CA THR A 238 -9.41 52.89 54.71
C THR A 238 -9.69 52.99 56.20
N LYS A 239 -9.85 51.87 56.93
CA LYS A 239 -9.96 51.87 58.39
C LYS A 239 -8.69 52.42 59.05
N ALA A 240 -7.51 51.94 58.62
CA ALA A 240 -6.22 52.39 59.13
C ALA A 240 -5.97 53.87 58.82
N HIS A 241 -6.29 54.35 57.62
CA HIS A 241 -6.23 55.78 57.28
C HIS A 241 -7.20 56.61 58.14
N ALA A 242 -8.44 56.16 58.33
CA ALA A 242 -9.40 56.83 59.20
C ALA A 242 -8.95 56.85 60.67
N GLU A 243 -8.28 55.79 61.16
CA GLU A 243 -7.72 55.77 62.50
C GLU A 243 -6.48 56.67 62.64
N ILE A 244 -5.59 56.68 61.63
CA ILE A 244 -4.45 57.60 61.57
C ILE A 244 -4.95 59.05 61.55
N GLU A 245 -5.94 59.38 60.72
CA GLU A 245 -6.58 60.70 60.71
C GLU A 245 -7.23 61.03 62.06
N ARG A 246 -7.92 60.08 62.70
CA ARG A 246 -8.49 60.29 64.04
C ARG A 246 -7.39 60.62 65.05
N ARG A 247 -6.31 59.84 65.11
CA ARG A 247 -5.16 60.09 66.00
C ARG A 247 -4.44 61.40 65.65
N GLN A 248 -4.37 61.78 64.38
CA GLN A 248 -3.83 63.08 63.96
C GLN A 248 -4.73 64.24 64.41
N ARG A 249 -6.05 64.13 64.26
CA ARG A 249 -7.01 65.14 64.75
C ARG A 249 -6.95 65.25 66.28
N GLU A 250 -6.97 64.14 67.01
CA GLU A 250 -6.82 64.10 68.46
C GLU A 250 -5.49 64.73 68.92
N SER A 251 -4.38 64.41 68.26
CA SER A 251 -3.06 65.01 68.52
C SER A 251 -3.01 66.52 68.22
N VAL A 252 -3.62 66.96 67.13
CA VAL A 252 -3.73 68.39 66.76
C VAL A 252 -4.67 69.13 67.71
N GLU A 253 -5.77 68.52 68.15
CA GLU A 253 -6.66 69.06 69.17
C GLU A 253 -5.95 69.19 70.52
N ASP A 254 -5.24 68.17 70.98
CA ASP A 254 -4.46 68.23 72.22
C ASP A 254 -3.31 69.23 72.14
N ALA A 255 -2.62 69.35 70.99
CA ALA A 255 -1.63 70.38 70.76
C ALA A 255 -2.26 71.79 70.78
N ASN A 256 -3.44 71.97 70.19
CA ASN A 256 -4.19 73.22 70.24
C ASN A 256 -4.71 73.54 71.65
N ARG A 257 -5.16 72.54 72.44
CA ARG A 257 -5.53 72.70 73.85
C ARG A 257 -4.31 73.10 74.70
N ARG A 258 -3.16 72.47 74.50
CA ARG A 258 -1.90 72.84 75.18
C ARG A 258 -1.48 74.27 74.82
N LYS A 259 -1.55 74.64 73.53
CA LYS A 259 -1.30 76.01 73.06
C LYS A 259 -2.27 77.01 73.69
N GLN A 260 -3.56 76.69 73.72
CA GLN A 260 -4.58 77.58 74.30
C GLN A 260 -4.41 77.73 75.82
N ASN A 261 -4.10 76.65 76.54
CA ASN A 261 -3.79 76.69 77.96
C ASN A 261 -2.52 77.52 78.24
N SER A 262 -1.48 77.36 77.43
CA SER A 262 -0.25 78.17 77.53
C SER A 262 -0.49 79.65 77.20
N ILE A 263 -1.35 79.97 76.23
CA ILE A 263 -1.78 81.35 75.94
C ILE A 263 -2.60 81.92 77.11
N ASN A 264 -3.53 81.15 77.67
CA ASN A 264 -4.33 81.56 78.81
C ASN A 264 -3.46 81.81 80.06
N GLU A 265 -2.46 80.95 80.32
CA GLU A 265 -1.50 81.12 81.41
C GLU A 265 -0.57 82.32 81.18
N ALA A 266 -0.09 82.53 79.96
CA ALA A 266 0.69 83.72 79.60
C ALA A 266 -0.14 85.01 79.78
N ASN A 267 -1.40 85.01 79.35
CA ASN A 267 -2.32 86.13 79.56
C ASN A 267 -2.63 86.36 81.04
N ALA A 268 -2.75 85.30 81.85
CA ALA A 268 -2.93 85.42 83.30
C ALA A 268 -1.72 86.08 83.97
N ARG A 269 -0.49 85.67 83.62
CA ARG A 269 0.74 86.31 84.12
C ARG A 269 0.87 87.78 83.67
N VAL A 270 0.45 88.11 82.45
CA VAL A 270 0.41 89.50 81.96
C VAL A 270 -0.64 90.33 82.71
N ALA A 271 -1.81 89.78 82.99
CA ALA A 271 -2.84 90.44 83.79
C ALA A 271 -2.35 90.68 85.23
N GLU A 272 -1.77 89.68 85.88
CA GLU A 272 -1.20 89.77 87.23
C GLU A 272 -0.07 90.82 87.32
N ALA A 273 0.84 90.84 86.36
CA ALA A 273 1.88 91.87 86.27
C ALA A 273 1.31 93.27 86.02
N THR A 274 0.22 93.39 85.25
CA THR A 274 -0.47 94.67 84.99
C THR A 274 -1.21 95.16 86.24
N ASP A 275 -1.84 94.27 87.00
CA ASP A 275 -2.51 94.60 88.26
C ASP A 275 -1.52 94.98 89.36
N GLU A 276 -0.35 94.34 89.42
CA GLU A 276 0.74 94.80 90.29
C GLU A 276 1.29 96.17 89.88
N ALA A 277 1.49 96.42 88.58
CA ALA A 277 1.94 97.73 88.10
C ALA A 277 0.93 98.83 88.45
N ASN A 278 -0.37 98.58 88.24
CA ASN A 278 -1.44 99.47 88.64
C ASN A 278 -1.50 99.71 90.16
N ARG A 279 -1.19 98.69 90.97
CA ARG A 279 -1.11 98.81 92.44
C ARG A 279 0.03 99.73 92.87
N ARG A 280 1.25 99.52 92.35
CA ARG A 280 2.43 100.37 92.61
C ARG A 280 2.21 101.82 92.19
N VAL A 281 1.53 102.06 91.06
CA VAL A 281 1.18 103.42 90.61
C VAL A 281 0.18 104.10 91.56
N ARG A 282 -0.84 103.39 92.07
CA ARG A 282 -1.79 103.95 93.05
C ARG A 282 -1.08 104.32 94.35
N GLU A 283 -0.28 103.41 94.90
CA GLU A 283 0.48 103.62 96.14
C GLU A 283 1.42 104.84 96.03
N ALA A 284 2.15 104.97 94.91
CA ALA A 284 3.00 106.13 94.64
C ALA A 284 2.21 107.45 94.52
N THR A 285 1.01 107.41 93.92
CA THR A 285 0.13 108.59 93.77
C THR A 285 -0.44 109.04 95.13
N GLU A 286 -0.78 108.09 96.01
CA GLU A 286 -1.25 108.37 97.37
C GLU A 286 -0.14 108.90 98.29
N GLU A 287 1.12 108.49 98.09
CA GLU A 287 2.27 109.12 98.76
C GLU A 287 2.54 110.54 98.26
N ALA A 288 2.49 110.77 96.94
CA ALA A 288 2.69 112.09 96.36
C ALA A 288 1.67 113.10 96.89
N ASN A 289 0.39 112.70 96.96
CA ASN A 289 -0.69 113.53 97.51
C ASN A 289 -0.51 113.82 99.00
N ARG A 290 -0.01 112.87 99.80
CA ARG A 290 0.34 113.10 101.23
C ARG A 290 1.44 114.15 101.38
N ARG A 291 2.54 114.02 100.61
CA ARG A 291 3.65 115.01 100.63
C ARG A 291 3.18 116.40 100.18
N LEU A 292 2.25 116.49 99.23
CA LEU A 292 1.67 117.76 98.78
C LEU A 292 0.85 118.46 99.89
N ALA A 293 0.03 117.69 100.62
CA ALA A 293 -0.82 118.21 101.70
C ALA A 293 0.00 118.71 102.91
N GLU A 294 1.10 118.04 103.26
CA GLU A 294 2.02 118.50 104.30
C GLU A 294 2.73 119.81 103.92
N ALA A 295 3.05 119.99 102.63
CA ALA A 295 3.68 121.21 102.12
C ALA A 295 2.73 122.42 102.16
N THR A 296 1.46 122.27 101.75
CA THR A 296 0.48 123.36 101.86
C THR A 296 0.19 123.76 103.31
N ALA A 297 0.07 122.80 104.23
CA ALA A 297 -0.10 123.08 105.66
C ALA A 297 1.07 123.90 106.25
N LYS A 298 2.31 123.67 105.78
CA LYS A 298 3.49 124.46 106.16
C LYS A 298 3.53 125.86 105.54
N VAL A 299 2.93 126.06 104.38
CA VAL A 299 2.81 127.40 103.76
C VAL A 299 1.74 128.25 104.46
N GLU A 300 0.64 127.66 104.94
CA GLU A 300 -0.40 128.39 105.68
C GLU A 300 0.04 128.79 107.09
N SER A 301 0.81 127.95 107.80
CA SER A 301 1.37 128.32 109.11
C SER A 301 2.36 129.49 109.02
N LEU A 302 3.14 129.58 107.94
CA LEU A 302 4.01 130.74 107.68
C LEU A 302 3.23 132.02 107.31
N ARG A 303 2.10 131.90 106.58
CA ARG A 303 1.22 133.04 106.28
C ARG A 303 0.55 133.61 107.54
N THR A 304 0.09 132.74 108.44
CA THR A 304 -0.55 133.17 109.70
C THR A 304 0.44 133.79 110.70
N LEU A 305 1.71 133.35 110.71
CA LEU A 305 2.77 134.02 111.48
C LEU A 305 3.05 135.45 110.96
N ARG A 306 3.16 135.61 109.64
CA ARG A 306 3.36 136.91 108.97
C ARG A 306 2.21 137.89 109.23
N GLY A 307 0.96 137.40 109.31
CA GLY A 307 -0.20 138.22 109.65
C GLY A 307 -0.10 138.88 111.02
N LYS A 308 0.31 138.13 112.05
CA LYS A 308 0.45 138.61 113.44
C LYS A 308 1.55 139.67 113.59
N ILE A 309 2.67 139.53 112.87
CA ILE A 309 3.75 140.52 112.84
C ILE A 309 3.30 141.82 112.14
N ALA A 310 2.46 141.72 111.11
CA ALA A 310 1.98 142.88 110.34
C ALA A 310 0.95 143.76 111.09
N GLU A 311 0.30 143.26 112.15
CA GLU A 311 -0.58 144.08 113.00
C GLU A 311 0.17 144.78 114.15
N GLN A 312 1.15 144.10 114.76
CA GLN A 312 1.95 144.70 115.84
C GLN A 312 2.75 145.94 115.38
N VAL A 313 3.16 145.99 114.11
CA VAL A 313 3.80 147.18 113.50
C VAL A 313 2.79 148.31 113.19
N ARG A 314 1.50 148.02 113.07
CA ARG A 314 0.44 149.02 112.81
C ARG A 314 -0.06 149.70 114.09
N ALA A 315 -0.07 149.00 115.22
CA ALA A 315 -0.60 149.53 116.48
C ALA A 315 0.28 150.60 117.14
N ALA A 316 1.61 150.44 117.14
CA ALA A 316 2.53 151.41 117.77
C ALA A 316 2.90 152.61 116.87
N ARG A 317 2.83 152.45 115.53
CA ARG A 317 2.99 153.58 114.59
C ARG A 317 1.90 154.66 114.73
N ALA A 318 0.81 154.38 115.44
CA ALA A 318 -0.22 155.36 115.77
C ALA A 318 0.15 156.30 116.94
N MET A 319 1.11 155.94 117.80
CA MET A 319 1.53 156.73 118.99
C MET A 319 2.79 157.59 118.75
N LEU A 320 3.36 157.54 117.54
CA LEU A 320 4.39 158.48 117.07
C LEU A 320 3.96 159.18 115.76
N ALA A 321 2.66 159.17 115.46
CA ALA A 321 2.06 160.04 114.46
C ALA A 321 1.76 161.46 115.02
N GLU A 322 2.05 161.69 116.30
CA GLU A 322 1.94 163.01 116.97
C GLU A 322 3.31 163.75 117.03
N ALA A 323 4.38 163.16 116.47
CA ALA A 323 5.65 163.82 116.15
C ALA A 323 6.42 162.99 115.11
N ASN A 324 6.60 163.37 113.84
CA ASN A 324 6.48 164.67 113.15
C ASN A 324 7.40 165.80 113.65
N GLU A 325 8.60 165.42 114.11
CA GLU A 325 9.82 166.23 113.97
C GLU A 325 10.96 165.30 113.54
N ALA A 326 11.83 165.75 112.62
CA ALA A 326 12.84 164.99 111.88
C ALA A 326 12.29 163.85 110.96
N LEU A 327 12.08 164.05 109.64
CA LEU A 327 13.06 164.33 108.56
C LEU A 327 14.10 163.20 108.41
N GLU A 328 14.44 162.68 107.21
CA GLU A 328 13.86 162.77 105.85
C GLU A 328 14.59 161.72 104.97
N ASP A 329 14.01 161.33 103.83
CA ASP A 329 14.64 160.77 102.60
C ASP A 329 15.63 159.57 102.60
N GLY A 330 15.70 158.88 101.44
CA GLY A 330 16.86 158.02 101.10
C GLY A 330 16.57 156.76 100.27
N ALA A 331 16.57 156.87 98.94
CA ALA A 331 16.24 155.83 97.97
C ALA A 331 17.24 154.65 97.79
N ALA A 332 16.78 153.64 97.02
CA ALA A 332 17.50 152.92 95.95
C ALA A 332 17.90 151.42 96.11
N GLN A 333 17.91 150.80 94.93
CA GLN A 333 18.04 149.39 94.52
C GLN A 333 19.38 148.70 94.85
N THR A 334 19.42 147.36 94.78
CA THR A 334 20.34 146.58 93.90
C THR A 334 19.99 145.07 93.88
N ALA A 335 20.66 144.29 93.05
CA ALA A 335 20.34 142.89 92.72
C ALA A 335 21.60 142.00 92.61
N ASP A 336 21.35 140.70 92.35
CA ASP A 336 22.21 139.68 91.72
C ASP A 336 23.02 138.69 92.60
N ALA A 337 23.29 137.52 92.00
CA ALA A 337 23.86 136.28 92.58
C ALA A 337 25.41 136.31 92.68
N PRO A 338 26.14 135.26 93.19
CA PRO A 338 26.26 133.92 92.56
C PRO A 338 26.65 132.76 93.54
N ALA A 339 27.41 131.75 93.05
CA ALA A 339 28.20 130.70 93.74
C ALA A 339 27.47 129.41 94.23
N THR A 340 27.97 128.15 94.25
CA THR A 340 29.01 127.28 93.60
C THR A 340 29.57 126.28 94.64
N GLY A 341 29.90 125.03 94.26
CA GLY A 341 30.61 124.00 95.08
C GLY A 341 29.74 122.75 95.38
N ASP A 342 30.06 121.49 95.04
CA ASP A 342 31.26 120.62 95.29
C ASP A 342 31.22 119.94 96.69
N ALA A 343 31.55 118.66 96.95
CA ALA A 343 31.45 117.38 96.18
C ALA A 343 31.59 116.15 97.13
N GLY A 344 31.20 114.95 96.66
CA GLY A 344 31.53 113.62 97.25
C GLY A 344 30.60 113.08 98.37
N ALA A 345 30.50 111.77 98.64
CA ALA A 345 30.93 110.56 97.89
C ALA A 345 30.28 109.27 98.49
N GLY A 346 30.12 108.21 97.68
CA GLY A 346 29.71 106.83 98.08
C GLY A 346 28.20 106.54 98.12
N ASP A 347 27.70 105.32 97.87
CA ASP A 347 28.32 104.08 97.34
C ASP A 347 27.19 103.09 96.89
N VAL A 348 27.49 102.12 96.00
CA VAL A 348 26.66 100.95 95.52
C VAL A 348 25.23 101.27 94.93
N ASP A 349 24.61 100.55 93.97
CA ASP A 349 24.78 99.19 93.41
C ASP A 349 24.14 99.01 91.99
N GLU A 350 24.39 97.84 91.38
CA GLU A 350 24.03 97.24 90.07
C GLU A 350 22.82 97.72 89.20
N SER A 351 23.14 98.04 87.93
CA SER A 351 22.54 97.56 86.64
C SER A 351 23.12 98.42 85.47
N GLU A 352 23.18 98.08 84.18
CA GLU A 352 22.44 97.12 83.34
C GLU A 352 23.24 96.80 82.03
N ALA A 353 22.95 95.66 81.37
CA ALA A 353 23.29 95.29 79.98
C ALA A 353 24.78 95.11 79.57
N PRO A 354 25.08 94.22 78.60
CA PRO A 354 25.15 94.67 77.20
C PRO A 354 24.71 93.65 76.12
N THR A 355 24.77 94.12 74.86
CA THR A 355 24.35 93.44 73.63
C THR A 355 25.39 92.52 72.95
N ARG A 356 24.87 91.51 72.23
CA ARG A 356 25.33 90.98 70.92
C ARG A 356 26.68 90.20 70.79
N ARG A 357 26.47 88.88 70.51
CA ARG A 357 26.92 88.09 69.33
C ARG A 357 28.39 87.63 69.13
N ASP A 358 28.42 86.32 68.81
CA ASP A 358 29.28 85.59 67.87
C ASP A 358 30.65 85.02 68.31
N LEU A 359 31.08 83.98 67.56
CA LEU A 359 32.21 83.03 67.74
C LEU A 359 31.89 81.86 68.71
N LYS A 360 31.67 80.59 68.32
CA LYS A 360 32.13 79.66 67.25
C LYS A 360 33.39 78.83 67.63
N ALA A 361 33.30 77.52 67.37
CA ALA A 361 34.27 76.43 67.64
C ALA A 361 34.38 76.03 69.13
N THR A 362 34.74 74.80 69.49
CA THR A 362 35.05 73.55 68.73
C THR A 362 33.83 72.58 68.81
N ALA A 363 33.84 71.26 68.57
CA ALA A 363 34.84 70.25 68.18
C ALA A 363 34.19 69.14 67.30
N SER A 364 34.83 67.97 67.16
CA SER A 364 34.28 66.79 66.45
C SER A 364 34.91 65.47 66.95
N VAL A 365 34.26 64.34 66.64
CA VAL A 365 34.78 62.94 66.66
C VAL A 365 34.94 62.22 68.02
N GLY A 366 34.22 61.09 68.18
CA GLY A 366 34.91 59.80 68.37
C GLY A 366 34.32 58.74 69.31
N SER A 367 34.10 57.52 68.75
CA SER A 367 33.93 56.19 69.39
C SER A 367 32.67 55.88 70.23
N LYS A 368 31.88 54.81 70.00
CA LYS A 368 32.10 53.32 69.96
C LYS A 368 32.13 52.67 71.39
N PRO A 369 31.92 51.33 71.56
CA PRO A 369 31.61 50.26 70.60
C PRO A 369 30.53 49.21 71.05
N THR A 370 30.42 48.09 70.28
CA THR A 370 29.98 46.71 70.65
C THR A 370 28.53 46.48 71.11
N ARG A 371 27.90 45.31 70.96
CA ARG A 371 28.02 44.08 70.12
C ARG A 371 27.21 43.02 70.88
N GLU A 372 26.13 42.54 70.30
CA GLU A 372 25.73 41.12 70.28
C GLU A 372 24.77 40.90 69.10
#